data_AF-A0A162G0H5-F1
#
_entry.id   AF-A0A162G0H5-F1
#
_cell.length_a   1.000
_cell.length_b   1.000
_cell.length_c   1.000
_cell.angle_alpha   90.00
_cell.angle_beta   90.00
_cell.angle_gamma   90.00
#
_symmetry.space_group_name_H-M   'P 1'
#
loop_
_entity.id
_entity.type
_entity.pdbx_description
1 polymer ?
#
loop_
_entity_poly.entity_id
_entity_poly.type
_entity_poly.pdbx_seq_one_letter_code
_entity_poly.pdbx_strand_id
1 'polypeptide(L)'
;MAEVRRATRDDAARVYDLIRSSTLRNAALPSEARARLFEPVWGGEEDYYGYVLEAEGEVVGFIGMLFTRREIAGAMRKFCELHSWYVKDEFRSESLMLLLPALSIKGMTLLNYTPSPEVYEISRKFGFAELEQEVLRILPVPTPGALRADLRVETDEAAIGSALTGSQLRIFEDHRGLDCRHFLVRRRGRSGHLYAIVKKMRVTPRQPVGRILYFSDEDRLVDALGWLRLYWSLALGVQCLIVDRAQLRVAPGSRSPRRWRGRCPRSTGRGS
;
A
#
# COMPACT_ATOMS: atom_id res chain seq x y z
N MET A 1 -15.89 17.35 -27.30
CA MET A 1 -15.36 18.07 -26.12
C MET A 1 -15.39 17.09 -24.97
N ALA A 2 -14.31 16.95 -24.21
CA ALA A 2 -14.34 16.05 -23.07
C ALA A 2 -14.91 16.74 -21.83
N GLU A 3 -15.60 15.98 -21.01
CA GLU A 3 -16.24 16.45 -19.79
C GLU A 3 -15.83 15.60 -18.60
N VAL A 4 -15.76 16.22 -17.42
CA VAL A 4 -15.43 15.52 -16.17
C VAL A 4 -16.68 15.39 -15.31
N ARG A 5 -16.91 14.18 -14.82
CA ARG A 5 -17.96 13.90 -13.82
C ARG A 5 -17.48 12.91 -12.76
N ARG A 6 -18.23 12.83 -11.67
CA ARG A 6 -18.00 11.82 -10.62
C ARG A 6 -18.19 10.42 -11.19
N ALA A 7 -17.30 9.52 -10.80
CA ALA A 7 -17.39 8.10 -11.09
C ALA A 7 -18.30 7.42 -10.06
N THR A 8 -19.29 6.68 -10.55
CA THR A 8 -20.26 5.93 -9.74
C THR A 8 -19.97 4.44 -9.83
N ARG A 9 -20.71 3.62 -9.09
CA ARG A 9 -20.59 2.15 -9.15
C ARG A 9 -20.82 1.61 -10.57
N ASP A 10 -21.69 2.24 -11.35
CA ASP A 10 -22.03 1.80 -12.71
C ASP A 10 -20.88 2.00 -13.70
N ASP A 11 -19.91 2.86 -13.37
CA ASP A 11 -18.72 3.09 -14.18
C ASP A 11 -17.67 1.98 -14.02
N ALA A 12 -17.82 1.06 -13.06
CA ALA A 12 -16.81 0.07 -12.70
C ALA A 12 -16.32 -0.78 -13.89
N ALA A 13 -17.24 -1.22 -14.75
CA ALA A 13 -16.90 -2.01 -15.94
C ALA A 13 -16.14 -1.19 -16.99
N ARG A 14 -16.64 0.01 -17.34
CA ARG A 14 -16.02 0.91 -18.33
C ARG A 14 -14.62 1.35 -17.87
N VAL A 15 -14.46 1.66 -16.58
CA VAL A 15 -13.17 2.01 -15.97
C VAL A 15 -12.23 0.80 -15.93
N TYR A 16 -12.75 -0.40 -15.65
CA TYR A 16 -11.95 -1.62 -15.70
C TYR A 16 -11.32 -1.84 -17.07
N ASP A 17 -12.11 -1.70 -18.14
CA ASP A 17 -11.63 -1.87 -19.52
C ASP A 17 -10.60 -0.81 -19.89
N LEU A 18 -10.86 0.47 -19.57
CA LEU A 18 -9.89 1.56 -19.76
C LEU A 18 -8.55 1.26 -19.08
N ILE A 19 -8.58 0.91 -17.79
CA ILE A 19 -7.36 0.64 -17.01
C ILE A 19 -6.65 -0.61 -17.53
N ARG A 20 -7.38 -1.63 -18.01
CA ARG A 20 -6.75 -2.85 -18.53
C ARG A 20 -6.01 -2.61 -19.83
N SER A 21 -6.45 -1.65 -20.65
CA SER A 21 -5.70 -1.17 -21.82
C SER A 21 -4.58 -0.18 -21.49
N SER A 22 -4.44 0.24 -20.23
CA SER A 22 -3.49 1.29 -19.84
C SER A 22 -2.06 0.78 -19.62
N THR A 23 -1.13 1.73 -19.49
CA THR A 23 0.26 1.48 -19.11
C THR A 23 0.49 1.40 -17.60
N LEU A 24 -0.58 1.44 -16.80
CA LEU A 24 -0.48 1.36 -15.34
C LEU A 24 0.06 -0.01 -14.90
N ARG A 25 0.94 -0.02 -13.90
CA ARG A 25 1.52 -1.28 -13.36
C ARG A 25 0.49 -2.28 -12.87
N ASN A 26 -0.65 -1.78 -12.40
CA ASN A 26 -1.74 -2.60 -11.88
C ASN A 26 -2.82 -2.88 -12.94
N ALA A 27 -2.61 -2.57 -14.22
CA ALA A 27 -3.59 -2.79 -15.30
C ALA A 27 -4.18 -4.22 -15.28
N ALA A 28 -3.33 -5.22 -15.03
CA ALA A 28 -3.68 -6.63 -14.99
C ALA A 28 -4.39 -7.11 -13.71
N LEU A 29 -4.78 -6.23 -12.77
CA LEU A 29 -5.58 -6.66 -11.63
C LEU A 29 -6.89 -7.32 -12.10
N PRO A 30 -7.34 -8.42 -11.45
CA PRO A 30 -8.63 -9.04 -11.74
C PRO A 30 -9.80 -8.08 -11.57
N SER A 31 -10.88 -8.30 -12.32
CA SER A 31 -12.09 -7.46 -12.27
C SER A 31 -12.70 -7.41 -10.87
N GLU A 32 -12.79 -8.54 -10.17
CA GLU A 32 -13.29 -8.63 -8.79
C GLU A 32 -12.47 -7.76 -7.83
N ALA A 33 -11.14 -7.84 -7.90
CA ALA A 33 -10.26 -7.02 -7.07
C ALA A 33 -10.40 -5.52 -7.39
N ARG A 34 -10.70 -5.16 -8.64
CA ARG A 34 -10.93 -3.78 -9.06
C ARG A 34 -12.34 -3.29 -8.70
N ALA A 35 -13.34 -4.16 -8.71
CA ALA A 35 -14.70 -3.84 -8.31
C ALA A 35 -14.79 -3.38 -6.85
N ARG A 36 -13.93 -3.93 -5.97
CA ARG A 36 -13.81 -3.48 -4.57
C ARG A 36 -13.43 -1.99 -4.42
N LEU A 37 -12.84 -1.36 -5.45
CA LEU A 37 -12.55 0.08 -5.46
C LEU A 37 -13.82 0.94 -5.70
N PHE A 38 -14.91 0.31 -6.14
CA PHE A 38 -16.23 0.91 -6.33
C PHE A 38 -17.20 0.49 -5.20
N GLU A 39 -16.65 0.18 -4.03
CA GLU A 39 -17.39 -0.25 -2.85
C GLU A 39 -16.94 0.53 -1.60
N PRO A 40 -17.86 0.83 -0.66
CA PRO A 40 -17.52 1.54 0.58
C PRO A 40 -16.88 0.60 1.62
N VAL A 41 -15.79 -0.08 1.27
CA VAL A 41 -15.20 -1.15 2.10
C VAL A 41 -14.49 -0.61 3.36
N TRP A 42 -13.94 0.61 3.31
CA TRP A 42 -13.04 1.15 4.36
C TRP A 42 -13.63 2.36 5.12
N GLY A 43 -14.95 2.45 5.19
CA GLY A 43 -15.66 3.44 6.02
C GLY A 43 -15.71 4.85 5.45
N GLY A 44 -15.53 5.01 4.14
CA GLY A 44 -15.94 6.21 3.41
C GLY A 44 -17.46 6.37 3.41
N GLU A 45 -17.94 7.60 3.48
CA GLU A 45 -19.39 7.95 3.37
C GLU A 45 -19.73 8.56 2.01
N GLU A 46 -18.72 8.75 1.17
CA GLU A 46 -18.81 9.38 -0.14
C GLU A 46 -19.50 8.43 -1.13
N ASP A 47 -20.32 9.01 -2.01
CA ASP A 47 -21.18 8.30 -2.97
C ASP A 47 -20.52 8.13 -4.36
N TYR A 48 -19.22 8.42 -4.46
CA TYR A 48 -18.45 8.36 -5.68
C TYR A 48 -17.06 7.77 -5.42
N TYR A 49 -16.41 7.29 -6.49
CA TYR A 49 -15.18 6.49 -6.41
C TYR A 49 -14.02 7.12 -7.20
N GLY A 50 -14.18 8.39 -7.56
CA GLY A 50 -13.23 9.13 -8.37
C GLY A 50 -13.90 10.04 -9.40
N TYR A 51 -13.15 10.38 -10.43
CA TYR A 51 -13.64 11.15 -11.56
C TYR A 51 -13.33 10.42 -12.87
N VAL A 52 -14.28 10.47 -13.81
CA VAL A 52 -14.09 10.03 -15.19
C VAL A 52 -14.00 11.24 -16.12
N LEU A 53 -13.20 11.10 -17.17
CA LEU A 53 -13.17 12.01 -18.31
C LEU A 53 -13.91 11.30 -19.44
N GLU A 54 -14.99 11.90 -19.93
CA GLU A 54 -15.82 11.34 -20.99
C GLU A 54 -15.71 12.18 -22.26
N ALA A 55 -15.55 11.52 -23.39
CA ALA A 55 -15.59 12.13 -24.70
C ALA A 55 -16.42 11.22 -25.63
N GLU A 56 -17.38 11.81 -26.35
CA GLU A 56 -18.20 11.08 -27.33
C GLU A 56 -18.92 9.84 -26.76
N GLY A 57 -19.33 9.90 -25.48
CA GLY A 57 -20.01 8.79 -24.80
C GLY A 57 -19.07 7.69 -24.28
N GLU A 58 -17.75 7.85 -24.40
CA GLU A 58 -16.73 6.90 -23.95
C GLU A 58 -15.94 7.41 -22.75
N VAL A 59 -15.60 6.52 -21.81
CA VAL A 59 -14.65 6.86 -20.73
C VAL A 59 -13.24 6.83 -21.29
N VAL A 60 -12.63 8.00 -21.42
CA VAL A 60 -11.29 8.20 -21.99
C VAL A 60 -10.24 8.49 -20.93
N GLY A 61 -10.66 8.76 -19.69
CA GLY A 61 -9.76 8.95 -18.56
C GLY A 61 -10.43 8.67 -17.21
N PHE A 62 -9.62 8.39 -16.20
CA PHE A 62 -10.06 8.10 -14.85
C PHE A 62 -9.00 8.50 -13.81
N ILE A 63 -9.44 9.03 -12.68
CA ILE A 63 -8.67 9.07 -11.43
C ILE A 63 -9.52 8.44 -10.34
N GLY A 64 -8.99 7.40 -9.71
CA GLY A 64 -9.66 6.70 -8.63
C GLY A 64 -9.42 7.36 -7.29
N MET A 65 -10.42 7.29 -6.42
CA MET A 65 -10.39 7.88 -5.09
C MET A 65 -10.91 6.86 -4.08
N LEU A 66 -10.07 6.56 -3.09
CA LEU A 66 -10.41 5.66 -2.00
C LEU A 66 -10.57 6.43 -0.69
N PHE A 67 -11.81 6.53 -0.23
CA PHE A 67 -12.16 7.22 1.01
C PHE A 67 -12.04 6.29 2.20
N THR A 68 -11.28 6.72 3.21
CA THR A 68 -11.06 5.93 4.43
C THR A 68 -11.14 6.79 5.69
N ARG A 69 -11.49 6.16 6.81
CA ARG A 69 -11.49 6.77 8.14
C ARG A 69 -10.56 6.02 9.07
N ARG A 70 -9.65 6.75 9.72
CA ARG A 70 -8.65 6.15 10.60
C ARG A 70 -8.50 6.98 11.86
N GLU A 71 -8.40 6.30 12.99
CA GLU A 71 -8.04 6.93 14.24
C GLU A 71 -6.53 7.19 14.27
N ILE A 72 -6.15 8.44 14.48
CA ILE A 72 -4.76 8.88 14.58
C ILE A 72 -4.63 9.74 15.82
N ALA A 73 -3.79 9.28 16.77
CA ALA A 73 -3.56 9.95 18.05
C ALA A 73 -4.87 10.28 18.79
N GLY A 74 -5.80 9.31 18.85
CA GLY A 74 -7.09 9.45 19.54
C GLY A 74 -8.17 10.24 18.79
N ALA A 75 -7.88 10.73 17.58
CA ALA A 75 -8.84 11.47 16.77
C ALA A 75 -9.16 10.74 15.47
N MET A 76 -10.45 10.63 15.14
CA MET A 76 -10.88 10.11 13.85
C MET A 76 -10.57 11.12 12.74
N ARG A 77 -9.84 10.68 11.71
CA ARG A 77 -9.45 11.52 10.57
C ARG A 77 -9.91 10.89 9.25
N LYS A 78 -10.30 11.73 8.29
CA LYS A 78 -10.70 11.34 6.94
C LYS A 78 -9.52 11.43 5.98
N PHE A 79 -9.38 10.40 5.16
CA PHE A 79 -8.35 10.29 4.14
C PHE A 79 -8.97 9.99 2.79
N CYS A 80 -8.32 10.46 1.73
CA CYS A 80 -8.64 10.09 0.37
C CYS A 80 -7.36 9.72 -0.37
N GLU A 81 -7.19 8.43 -0.70
CA GLU A 81 -6.10 7.95 -1.53
C GLU A 81 -6.46 8.10 -3.01
N LEU A 82 -5.63 8.84 -3.75
CA LEU A 82 -5.65 8.91 -5.20
C LEU A 82 -4.96 7.68 -5.78
N HIS A 83 -5.63 6.98 -6.67
CA HIS A 83 -5.10 5.79 -7.33
C HIS A 83 -5.52 5.72 -8.80
N SER A 84 -4.91 4.81 -9.56
CA SER A 84 -5.32 4.49 -10.94
C SER A 84 -5.53 5.70 -11.86
N TRP A 85 -4.69 6.73 -11.76
CA TRP A 85 -4.80 7.91 -12.62
C TRP A 85 -4.27 7.61 -14.03
N TYR A 86 -5.16 7.56 -15.01
CA TYR A 86 -4.83 7.29 -16.41
C TYR A 86 -5.77 8.03 -17.35
N VAL A 87 -5.23 8.48 -18.49
CA VAL A 87 -5.97 9.12 -19.58
C VAL A 87 -5.40 8.61 -20.89
N LYS A 88 -6.25 8.33 -21.88
CA LYS A 88 -5.84 7.97 -23.24
C LYS A 88 -4.95 9.05 -23.83
N ASP A 89 -4.08 8.66 -24.76
CA ASP A 89 -3.01 9.54 -25.23
C ASP A 89 -3.54 10.78 -25.95
N GLU A 90 -4.67 10.65 -26.67
CA GLU A 90 -5.33 11.76 -27.37
C GLU A 90 -5.86 12.85 -26.42
N PHE A 91 -6.14 12.48 -25.16
CA PHE A 91 -6.73 13.36 -24.14
C PHE A 91 -5.75 13.71 -23.00
N ARG A 92 -4.45 13.39 -23.13
CA ARG A 92 -3.46 13.61 -22.04
C ARG A 92 -3.38 15.06 -21.57
N SER A 93 -3.57 16.04 -22.45
CA SER A 93 -3.58 17.47 -22.12
C SER A 93 -4.68 17.83 -21.13
N GLU A 94 -5.75 17.03 -21.06
CA GLU A 94 -6.91 17.24 -20.20
C GLU A 94 -6.80 16.45 -18.87
N SER A 95 -5.70 15.73 -18.65
CA SER A 95 -5.51 14.89 -17.45
C SER A 95 -5.64 15.65 -16.13
N LEU A 96 -5.27 16.93 -16.09
CA LEU A 96 -5.43 17.77 -14.90
C LEU A 96 -6.90 18.07 -14.56
N MET A 97 -7.82 17.98 -15.52
CA MET A 97 -9.25 18.15 -15.25
C MET A 97 -9.79 17.09 -14.28
N LEU A 98 -9.15 15.91 -14.22
CA LEU A 98 -9.46 14.86 -13.25
C LEU A 98 -8.89 15.17 -11.86
N LEU A 99 -7.68 15.74 -11.79
CA LEU A 99 -6.99 16.00 -10.52
C LEU A 99 -7.58 17.21 -9.79
N LEU A 100 -7.91 18.30 -10.49
CA LEU A 100 -8.34 19.55 -9.86
C LEU A 100 -9.58 19.40 -8.95
N PRO A 101 -10.63 18.65 -9.34
CA PRO A 101 -11.77 18.37 -8.46
C PRO A 101 -11.42 17.50 -7.25
N ALA A 102 -10.37 16.67 -7.33
CA ALA A 102 -9.89 15.92 -6.17
C ALA A 102 -9.16 16.84 -5.18
N LEU A 103 -8.39 17.81 -5.68
CA LEU A 103 -7.67 18.79 -4.86
C LEU A 103 -8.59 19.80 -4.14
N SER A 104 -9.82 19.98 -4.65
CA SER A 104 -10.77 20.94 -4.06
C SER A 104 -11.55 20.37 -2.86
N ILE A 105 -11.39 19.08 -2.54
CA ILE A 105 -12.05 18.42 -1.41
C ILE A 105 -11.55 19.01 -0.09
N LYS A 106 -12.49 19.48 0.73
CA LYS A 106 -12.20 20.07 2.05
C LYS A 106 -12.36 19.03 3.16
N GLY A 107 -11.59 19.21 4.25
CA GLY A 107 -11.73 18.40 5.46
C GLY A 107 -11.20 16.97 5.34
N MET A 108 -10.38 16.68 4.32
CA MET A 108 -9.74 15.38 4.12
C MET A 108 -8.25 15.53 3.86
N THR A 109 -7.48 14.53 4.27
CA THR A 109 -6.07 14.42 3.87
C THR A 109 -5.96 13.60 2.59
N LEU A 110 -5.48 14.24 1.52
CA LEU A 110 -5.21 13.56 0.25
C LEU A 110 -3.89 12.79 0.34
N LEU A 111 -3.90 11.57 -0.18
CA LEU A 111 -2.76 10.68 -0.22
C LEU A 111 -2.57 10.20 -1.66
N ASN A 112 -1.33 9.97 -2.06
CA ASN A 112 -1.03 9.32 -3.33
C ASN A 112 0.10 8.33 -3.07
N TYR A 113 -0.26 7.05 -2.95
CA TYR A 113 0.71 6.00 -2.71
C TYR A 113 1.31 5.56 -4.04
N THR A 114 2.64 5.52 -4.10
CA THR A 114 3.41 5.04 -5.26
C THR A 114 3.20 5.82 -6.57
N PRO A 115 3.28 7.17 -6.56
CA PRO A 115 3.14 7.96 -7.77
C PRO A 115 4.17 7.53 -8.84
N SER A 116 3.80 7.68 -10.12
CA SER A 116 4.81 7.65 -11.18
C SER A 116 5.74 8.86 -11.02
N PRO A 117 6.95 8.86 -11.61
CA PRO A 117 7.83 10.02 -11.56
C PRO A 117 7.15 11.31 -12.02
N GLU A 118 6.32 11.23 -13.05
CA GLU A 118 5.54 12.35 -13.59
C GLU A 118 4.47 12.82 -12.60
N VAL A 119 3.68 11.89 -12.06
CA VAL A 119 2.65 12.19 -11.05
C VAL A 119 3.27 12.74 -9.77
N TYR A 120 4.48 12.29 -9.41
CA TYR A 120 5.21 12.79 -8.26
C TYR A 120 5.58 14.27 -8.43
N GLU A 121 6.14 14.65 -9.57
CA GLU A 121 6.48 16.06 -9.86
C GLU A 121 5.23 16.94 -9.91
N ILE A 122 4.12 16.43 -10.48
CA ILE A 122 2.83 17.12 -10.45
C ILE A 122 2.35 17.31 -9.00
N SER A 123 2.34 16.24 -8.20
CA SER A 123 1.89 16.29 -6.80
C SER A 123 2.71 17.29 -5.98
N ARG A 124 4.03 17.35 -6.19
CA ARG A 124 4.93 18.34 -5.57
C ARG A 124 4.54 19.78 -5.92
N LYS A 125 4.19 20.07 -7.17
CA LYS A 125 3.73 21.41 -7.60
C LYS A 125 2.42 21.81 -6.95
N PHE A 126 1.55 20.84 -6.65
CA PHE A 126 0.29 21.05 -5.93
C PHE A 126 0.43 20.98 -4.39
N GLY A 127 1.66 21.00 -3.86
CA GLY A 127 1.92 21.14 -2.42
C GLY A 127 1.88 19.83 -1.62
N PHE A 128 1.90 18.66 -2.27
CA PHE A 128 2.01 17.38 -1.55
C PHE A 128 3.37 17.28 -0.84
N ALA A 129 3.32 16.86 0.42
CA ALA A 129 4.50 16.55 1.22
C ALA A 129 4.93 15.08 1.03
N GLU A 130 6.23 14.82 1.11
CA GLU A 130 6.75 13.45 1.10
C GLU A 130 6.43 12.76 2.43
N LEU A 131 5.61 11.71 2.37
CA LEU A 131 5.24 10.91 3.54
C LEU A 131 6.38 9.97 4.00
N GLU A 132 6.98 9.26 3.05
CA GLU A 132 8.06 8.30 3.31
C GLU A 132 9.35 8.76 2.64
N GLN A 133 10.34 9.13 3.45
CA GLN A 133 11.61 9.67 2.95
C GLN A 133 12.70 8.60 2.89
N GLU A 134 12.70 7.67 3.85
CA GLU A 134 13.74 6.65 4.01
C GLU A 134 13.14 5.26 4.18
N VAL A 135 13.67 4.29 3.44
CA VAL A 135 13.25 2.89 3.53
C VAL A 135 14.40 2.06 4.08
N LEU A 136 14.14 1.33 5.16
CA LEU A 136 15.06 0.34 5.69
C LEU A 136 14.95 -0.95 4.88
N ARG A 137 16.11 -1.46 4.43
CA ARG A 137 16.22 -2.77 3.77
C ARG A 137 16.77 -3.79 4.74
N ILE A 138 15.99 -4.84 4.99
CA ILE A 138 16.34 -5.92 5.91
C ILE A 138 16.69 -7.15 5.06
N LEU A 139 17.99 -7.45 4.97
CA LEU A 139 18.49 -8.57 4.19
C LEU A 139 18.28 -9.91 4.93
N PRO A 140 17.99 -11.01 4.22
CA PRO A 140 17.76 -12.33 4.78
C PRO A 140 19.08 -13.02 5.17
N VAL A 141 19.90 -12.33 5.96
CA VAL A 141 21.17 -12.89 6.45
C VAL A 141 20.85 -13.78 7.66
N PRO A 142 21.36 -15.02 7.74
CA PRO A 142 21.19 -15.84 8.93
C PRO A 142 21.90 -15.16 10.11
N THR A 143 21.20 -14.98 11.23
CA THR A 143 21.85 -14.56 12.49
C THR A 143 22.22 -15.81 13.28
N PRO A 144 23.51 -16.03 13.60
CA PRO A 144 23.91 -17.11 14.50
C PRO A 144 23.12 -17.06 15.81
N GLY A 145 22.54 -18.18 16.23
CA GLY A 145 21.70 -18.27 17.43
C GLY A 145 20.21 -17.94 17.22
N ALA A 146 19.84 -17.18 16.19
CA ALA A 146 18.42 -16.90 15.91
C ALA A 146 17.67 -18.09 15.30
N LEU A 147 18.37 -19.06 14.69
CA LEU A 147 17.77 -20.32 14.22
C LEU A 147 17.29 -21.22 15.36
N ARG A 148 17.67 -20.92 16.61
CA ARG A 148 17.16 -21.58 17.83
C ARG A 148 16.06 -20.77 18.51
N ALA A 149 15.50 -19.76 17.83
CA ALA A 149 14.45 -18.95 18.44
C ALA A 149 13.20 -19.84 18.65
N ASP A 150 12.74 -19.95 19.89
CA ASP A 150 11.50 -20.64 20.27
C ASP A 150 10.24 -19.86 19.79
N LEU A 151 10.23 -19.50 18.51
CA LEU A 151 9.17 -18.75 17.85
C LEU A 151 8.23 -19.73 17.17
N ARG A 152 6.93 -19.55 17.42
CA ARG A 152 5.84 -20.17 16.66
C ARG A 152 5.22 -19.11 15.78
N VAL A 153 5.12 -19.39 14.48
CA VAL A 153 4.45 -18.52 13.52
C VAL A 153 3.17 -19.20 13.09
N GLU A 154 2.07 -18.47 13.24
CA GLU A 154 0.78 -18.81 12.66
C GLU A 154 0.56 -17.95 11.41
N THR A 155 0.07 -18.58 10.35
CA THR A 155 -0.25 -17.95 9.06
C THR A 155 -1.68 -18.24 8.60
N ASP A 156 -2.38 -19.16 9.26
CA ASP A 156 -3.78 -19.44 8.99
C ASP A 156 -4.65 -18.26 9.41
N GLU A 157 -5.43 -17.72 8.47
CA GLU A 157 -6.24 -16.52 8.71
C GLU A 157 -7.32 -16.74 9.77
N ALA A 158 -7.91 -17.94 9.86
CA ALA A 158 -8.94 -18.22 10.86
C ALA A 158 -8.33 -18.27 12.28
N ALA A 159 -7.19 -18.94 12.43
CA ALA A 159 -6.44 -18.98 13.68
C ALA A 159 -5.95 -17.58 14.09
N ILE A 160 -5.46 -16.77 13.15
CA ILE A 160 -5.06 -15.38 13.41
C ILE A 160 -6.26 -14.55 13.86
N GLY A 161 -7.36 -14.54 13.09
CA GLY A 161 -8.55 -13.75 13.41
C GLY A 161 -9.11 -14.07 14.81
N SER A 162 -9.14 -15.35 15.19
CA SER A 162 -9.58 -15.79 16.52
C SER A 162 -8.70 -15.32 17.69
N ALA A 163 -7.44 -14.99 17.41
CA ALA A 163 -6.46 -14.60 18.42
C ALA A 163 -6.32 -13.08 18.61
N LEU A 164 -6.83 -12.29 17.67
CA LEU A 164 -6.71 -10.83 17.68
C LEU A 164 -7.91 -10.19 18.35
N THR A 165 -7.68 -9.07 19.03
CA THR A 165 -8.72 -8.28 19.70
C THR A 165 -8.52 -6.79 19.43
N GLY A 166 -9.58 -6.01 19.57
CA GLY A 166 -9.53 -4.55 19.49
C GLY A 166 -8.98 -4.04 18.15
N SER A 167 -8.02 -3.11 18.20
CA SER A 167 -7.44 -2.48 17.00
C SER A 167 -6.75 -3.46 16.05
N GLN A 168 -6.14 -4.52 16.57
CA GLN A 168 -5.46 -5.52 15.75
C GLN A 168 -6.46 -6.34 14.93
N LEU A 169 -7.61 -6.70 15.52
CA LEU A 169 -8.67 -7.41 14.82
C LEU A 169 -9.26 -6.55 13.70
N ARG A 170 -9.49 -5.26 13.97
CA ARG A 170 -9.95 -4.32 12.93
C ARG A 170 -8.97 -4.23 11.76
N ILE A 171 -7.67 -4.08 12.06
CA ILE A 171 -6.63 -4.06 11.02
C ILE A 171 -6.60 -5.37 10.24
N PHE A 172 -6.80 -6.52 10.90
CA PHE A 172 -6.91 -7.81 10.23
C PHE A 172 -8.09 -7.86 9.26
N GLU A 173 -9.31 -7.54 9.71
CA GLU A 173 -10.50 -7.56 8.85
C GLU A 173 -10.39 -6.56 7.69
N ASP A 174 -9.85 -5.36 7.92
CA ASP A 174 -9.64 -4.34 6.88
C ASP A 174 -8.71 -4.81 5.74
N HIS A 175 -7.83 -5.79 6.03
CA HIS A 175 -6.85 -6.33 5.09
C HIS A 175 -7.14 -7.78 4.66
N ARG A 176 -8.16 -8.41 5.24
CA ARG A 176 -8.53 -9.79 4.95
C ARG A 176 -9.00 -9.92 3.50
N GLY A 177 -8.52 -10.96 2.83
CA GLY A 177 -8.80 -11.17 1.40
C GLY A 177 -8.13 -10.16 0.46
N LEU A 178 -7.17 -9.35 0.94
CA LEU A 178 -6.26 -8.59 0.08
C LEU A 178 -4.99 -9.41 -0.20
N ASP A 179 -4.28 -9.07 -1.28
CA ASP A 179 -2.98 -9.66 -1.62
C ASP A 179 -1.89 -9.18 -0.64
N CYS A 180 -1.92 -9.71 0.58
CA CYS A 180 -0.93 -9.55 1.64
C CYS A 180 -0.91 -10.80 2.51
N ARG A 181 0.15 -10.98 3.30
CA ARG A 181 0.25 -12.10 4.24
C ARG A 181 0.21 -11.62 5.67
N HIS A 182 -0.58 -12.33 6.47
CA HIS A 182 -0.73 -12.14 7.89
C HIS A 182 0.18 -13.10 8.64
N PHE A 183 0.86 -12.60 9.67
CA PHE A 183 1.72 -13.39 10.52
C PHE A 183 1.42 -13.09 11.98
N LEU A 184 1.20 -14.15 12.77
CA LEU A 184 1.06 -14.06 14.21
C LEU A 184 2.20 -14.85 14.85
N VAL A 185 3.12 -14.13 15.48
CA VAL A 185 4.36 -14.67 16.03
C VAL A 185 4.27 -14.71 17.55
N ARG A 186 4.49 -15.89 18.14
CA ARG A 186 4.53 -16.11 19.59
C ARG A 186 5.86 -16.70 20.00
N ARG A 187 6.38 -16.31 21.16
CA ARG A 187 7.59 -16.89 21.73
C ARG A 187 7.23 -17.81 22.89
N ARG A 188 7.79 -19.02 22.92
CA ARG A 188 7.58 -19.95 24.04
C ARG A 188 8.03 -19.31 25.35
N GLY A 189 7.20 -19.42 26.39
CA GLY A 189 7.51 -18.89 27.72
C GLY A 189 7.36 -17.37 27.88
N ARG A 190 6.92 -16.64 26.84
CA ARG A 190 6.54 -15.22 26.96
C ARG A 190 5.06 -15.04 26.66
N SER A 191 4.39 -14.18 27.43
CA SER A 191 3.01 -13.78 27.16
C SER A 191 2.96 -12.78 25.99
N GLY A 192 1.85 -12.83 25.25
CA GLY A 192 1.56 -11.94 24.11
C GLY A 192 2.10 -12.43 22.77
N HIS A 193 1.84 -11.63 21.73
CA HIS A 193 2.15 -11.94 20.34
C HIS A 193 2.59 -10.70 19.56
N LEU A 194 3.27 -10.94 18.45
CA LEU A 194 3.50 -9.97 17.40
C LEU A 194 2.57 -10.29 16.24
N TYR A 195 1.66 -9.38 15.91
CA TYR A 195 0.88 -9.44 14.69
C TYR A 195 1.53 -8.55 13.63
N ALA A 196 1.78 -9.08 12.43
CA ALA A 196 2.37 -8.33 11.33
C ALA A 196 1.69 -8.64 10.00
N ILE A 197 1.65 -7.63 9.12
CA ILE A 197 1.19 -7.75 7.74
C ILE A 197 2.37 -7.46 6.83
N VAL A 198 2.67 -8.40 5.92
CA VAL A 198 3.73 -8.24 4.92
C VAL A 198 3.15 -8.47 3.53
N LYS A 199 3.34 -7.49 2.65
CA LYS A 199 2.91 -7.57 1.26
C LYS A 199 4.10 -7.80 0.34
N LYS A 200 3.99 -8.79 -0.54
CA LYS A 200 4.97 -8.97 -1.61
C LYS A 200 4.77 -7.88 -2.66
N MET A 201 5.86 -7.21 -3.03
CA MET A 201 5.86 -6.16 -4.03
C MET A 201 7.07 -6.31 -4.96
N ARG A 202 7.05 -5.62 -6.10
CA ARG A 202 8.19 -5.53 -7.01
C ARG A 202 8.62 -4.08 -7.13
N VAL A 203 9.88 -3.82 -6.80
CA VAL A 203 10.52 -2.50 -7.03
C VAL A 203 10.92 -2.37 -8.50
N THR A 204 11.57 -3.42 -9.01
CA THR A 204 11.82 -3.65 -10.42
C THR A 204 11.37 -5.08 -10.76
N PRO A 205 11.22 -5.44 -12.05
CA PRO A 205 10.83 -6.80 -12.43
C PRO A 205 11.69 -7.91 -11.80
N ARG A 206 12.97 -7.63 -11.52
CA ARG A 206 13.95 -8.57 -10.94
C ARG A 206 14.15 -8.41 -9.43
N GLN A 207 13.41 -7.52 -8.77
CA GLN A 207 13.57 -7.23 -7.34
C GLN A 207 12.24 -7.37 -6.60
N PRO A 208 11.82 -8.62 -6.28
CA PRO A 208 10.73 -8.86 -5.35
C PRO A 208 11.17 -8.52 -3.92
N VAL A 209 10.37 -7.72 -3.23
CA VAL A 209 10.59 -7.30 -1.85
C VAL A 209 9.34 -7.58 -1.01
N GLY A 210 9.52 -7.90 0.27
CA GLY A 210 8.42 -8.00 1.23
C GLY A 210 8.28 -6.69 1.99
N ARG A 211 7.25 -5.91 1.68
CA ARG A 211 6.97 -4.66 2.40
C ARG A 211 6.19 -4.97 3.67
N ILE A 212 6.78 -4.65 4.83
CA ILE A 212 6.08 -4.70 6.11
C ILE A 212 5.10 -3.52 6.11
N LEU A 213 3.80 -3.81 6.08
CA LEU A 213 2.74 -2.81 6.09
C LEU A 213 2.32 -2.44 7.51
N TYR A 214 2.41 -3.41 8.42
CA TYR A 214 2.02 -3.23 9.82
C TYR A 214 2.76 -4.22 10.72
N PHE A 215 3.02 -3.80 11.95
CA PHE A 215 3.41 -4.66 13.06
C PHE A 215 2.83 -4.09 14.36
N SER A 216 2.42 -4.97 15.27
CA SER A 216 1.70 -4.57 16.48
C SER A 216 2.60 -4.07 17.62
N ASP A 217 3.85 -4.49 17.66
CA ASP A 217 4.79 -4.24 18.76
C ASP A 217 6.23 -4.19 18.20
N GLU A 218 6.87 -3.03 18.33
CA GLU A 218 8.21 -2.79 17.79
C GLU A 218 9.27 -3.64 18.50
N ASP A 219 9.22 -3.71 19.83
CA ASP A 219 10.21 -4.43 20.64
C ASP A 219 10.18 -5.93 20.34
N ARG A 220 8.97 -6.50 20.19
CA ARG A 220 8.79 -7.90 19.79
C ARG A 220 9.26 -8.15 18.35
N LEU A 221 9.03 -7.20 17.44
CA LEU A 221 9.54 -7.31 16.08
C LEU A 221 11.07 -7.35 16.10
N VAL A 222 11.72 -6.41 16.78
CA VAL A 222 13.20 -6.31 16.86
C VAL A 222 13.79 -7.57 17.50
N ASP A 223 13.22 -8.06 18.60
CA ASP A 223 13.64 -9.31 19.29
C ASP A 223 13.55 -10.52 18.35
N ALA A 224 12.49 -10.62 17.56
CA ALA A 224 12.27 -11.74 16.64
C ALA A 224 12.92 -11.55 15.25
N LEU A 225 13.40 -10.35 14.93
CA LEU A 225 13.78 -9.98 13.56
C LEU A 225 14.93 -10.81 13.01
N GLY A 226 15.85 -11.24 13.87
CA GLY A 226 16.99 -12.07 13.48
C GLY A 226 16.58 -13.36 12.76
N TRP A 227 15.46 -13.97 13.18
CA TRP A 227 14.89 -15.16 12.56
C TRP A 227 13.81 -14.81 11.52
N LEU A 228 12.91 -13.88 11.86
CA LEU A 228 11.79 -13.49 10.97
C LEU A 228 12.27 -12.95 9.63
N ARG A 229 13.41 -12.24 9.58
CA ARG A 229 13.95 -11.73 8.30
C ARG A 229 14.26 -12.82 7.29
N LEU A 230 14.72 -13.98 7.77
CA LEU A 230 15.00 -15.14 6.93
C LEU A 230 13.69 -15.86 6.60
N TYR A 231 12.89 -16.18 7.63
CA TYR A 231 11.63 -16.90 7.48
C TYR A 231 10.66 -16.18 6.53
N TRP A 232 10.35 -14.90 6.74
CA TRP A 232 9.44 -14.14 5.88
C TRP A 232 9.99 -13.98 4.46
N SER A 233 11.31 -13.80 4.30
CA SER A 233 11.90 -13.68 2.96
C SER A 233 11.74 -14.96 2.15
N LEU A 234 11.96 -16.13 2.79
CA LEU A 234 11.75 -17.44 2.18
C LEU A 234 10.26 -17.72 1.92
N ALA A 235 9.41 -17.52 2.93
CA ALA A 235 7.97 -17.79 2.85
C ALA A 235 7.27 -16.96 1.75
N LEU A 236 7.73 -15.74 1.50
CA LEU A 236 7.21 -14.85 0.46
C LEU A 236 7.94 -14.98 -0.88
N GLY A 237 9.10 -15.65 -0.92
CA GLY A 237 9.97 -15.70 -2.09
C GLY A 237 10.42 -14.29 -2.52
N VAL A 238 10.99 -13.53 -1.59
CA VAL A 238 11.48 -12.16 -1.79
C VAL A 238 12.96 -12.05 -1.43
N GLN A 239 13.67 -11.10 -2.04
CA GLN A 239 15.11 -10.91 -1.84
C GLN A 239 15.45 -10.20 -0.53
N CYS A 240 14.53 -9.38 -0.03
CA CYS A 240 14.67 -8.67 1.24
C CYS A 240 13.31 -8.16 1.70
N LEU A 241 13.25 -7.79 2.98
CA LEU A 241 12.12 -7.04 3.52
C LEU A 241 12.40 -5.55 3.48
N ILE A 242 11.35 -4.75 3.37
CA ILE A 242 11.43 -3.30 3.45
C ILE A 242 10.39 -2.76 4.43
N VAL A 243 10.75 -1.71 5.15
CA VAL A 243 9.87 -0.98 6.07
C VAL A 243 10.24 0.51 6.03
N ASP A 244 9.27 1.39 6.20
CA ASP A 244 9.53 2.81 6.36
C ASP A 244 10.37 3.05 7.63
N ARG A 245 11.43 3.84 7.51
CA ARG A 245 12.35 4.15 8.62
C ARG A 245 11.62 4.82 9.79
N ALA A 246 10.59 5.62 9.51
CA ALA A 246 9.82 6.28 10.54
C ALA A 246 8.98 5.31 11.39
N GLN A 247 8.66 4.13 10.84
CA GLN A 247 7.89 3.10 11.55
C GLN A 247 8.78 2.27 12.49
N LEU A 248 9.98 1.88 12.05
CA LEU A 248 10.90 1.07 12.85
C LEU A 248 12.05 1.96 13.37
N ARG A 249 12.00 2.38 14.64
CA ARG A 249 12.96 3.27 15.28
C ARG A 249 14.28 2.58 15.60
N VAL A 250 14.24 1.30 15.97
CA VAL A 250 15.44 0.51 16.28
C VAL A 250 16.03 -0.12 15.01
N ALA A 251 17.28 0.26 14.68
CA ALA A 251 17.99 -0.36 13.55
C ALA A 251 18.41 -1.80 13.91
N PRO A 252 18.16 -2.81 13.05
CA PRO A 252 18.56 -4.18 13.34
C PRO A 252 20.09 -4.31 13.32
N GLY A 253 20.70 -4.59 14.47
CA GLY A 253 22.14 -4.82 14.61
C GLY A 253 22.94 -3.54 14.85
N SER A 254 23.41 -3.35 16.08
CA SER A 254 24.43 -2.35 16.43
C SER A 254 25.77 -2.72 15.77
N ARG A 255 25.93 -2.30 14.51
CA ARG A 255 27.17 -1.88 13.82
C ARG A 255 26.72 -1.41 12.44
N SER A 256 26.69 -0.08 12.30
CA SER A 256 26.23 0.72 11.16
C SER A 256 25.53 -0.05 10.01
N PRO A 257 24.22 0.15 9.79
CA PRO A 257 23.66 -0.24 8.51
C PRO A 257 24.44 0.51 7.43
N ARG A 258 24.92 -0.19 6.40
CA ARG A 258 25.45 0.47 5.20
C ARG A 258 24.39 1.47 4.76
N ARG A 259 24.66 2.76 4.99
CA ARG A 259 23.87 3.90 4.54
C ARG A 259 23.74 3.76 3.03
N TRP A 260 22.62 3.24 2.55
CA TRP A 260 22.25 3.48 1.18
C TRP A 260 21.37 4.72 1.19
N ARG A 261 21.90 5.84 0.69
CA ARG A 261 21.12 7.04 0.35
C ARG A 261 20.30 6.73 -0.92
N GLY A 262 19.47 5.71 -0.84
CA GLY A 262 18.50 5.40 -1.86
C GLY A 262 17.21 6.06 -1.52
N ARG A 263 16.71 6.92 -2.41
CA ARG A 263 15.30 7.30 -2.38
C ARG A 263 14.45 6.02 -2.36
N CYS A 264 13.32 6.08 -1.64
CA CYS A 264 12.26 5.06 -1.67
C CYS A 264 12.15 4.47 -3.08
N PRO A 265 12.17 3.14 -3.26
CA PRO A 265 12.28 2.50 -4.56
C PRO A 265 11.33 3.12 -5.57
N ARG A 266 11.92 3.95 -6.44
CA ARG A 266 11.17 4.73 -7.41
C ARG A 266 10.66 3.79 -8.47
N SER A 267 9.40 3.99 -8.77
CA SER A 267 8.71 3.48 -9.93
C SER A 267 9.45 3.91 -11.21
N THR A 268 10.42 3.13 -11.69
CA THR A 268 10.98 3.35 -13.02
C THR A 268 9.96 2.90 -14.06
N GLY A 269 9.08 3.82 -14.46
CA GLY A 269 8.37 3.71 -15.73
C GLY A 269 9.43 3.78 -16.83
N ARG A 270 9.59 2.70 -17.60
CA ARG A 270 10.31 2.80 -18.86
C ARG A 270 9.38 3.53 -19.81
N GLY A 271 9.80 4.71 -20.24
CA GLY A 271 9.27 5.31 -21.45
C GLY A 271 9.59 4.39 -22.62
N SER A 272 8.54 4.02 -23.32
CA SER A 272 8.54 3.57 -24.71
C SER A 272 7.27 4.11 -25.31
#